data_AF-A0A950VDU7-F1
#
_entry.id   AF-A0A950VDU7-F1
#
_cell.length_a   1.000
_cell.length_b   1.000
_cell.length_c   1.000
_cell.angle_alpha   90.00
_cell.angle_beta   90.00
_cell.angle_gamma   90.00
#
_symmetry.space_group_name_H-M   'P 1'
#
loop_
_entity.id
_entity.type
_entity.pdbx_description
1 polymer ?
#
loop_
_entity_poly.entity_id
_entity_poly.type
_entity_poly.pdbx_seq_one_letter_code
_entity_poly.pdbx_strand_id
1 'polypeptide(L)' 'MASERFGVPAAEVAFFSSNPWDAFGARSFGFQVFWVNRTGQPDEYGLRGSVTELRDLRDLPLESAGVGS' A
#
# COMPACT_ATOMS: atom_id res chain seq x y z
N MET A 1 4.72 12.32 -10.49
CA MET A 1 4.07 11.24 -9.69
C MET A 1 3.00 11.85 -8.79
N ALA A 2 2.14 11.05 -8.15
CA ALA A 2 1.02 11.59 -7.33
C ALA A 2 1.53 12.54 -6.22
N SER A 3 2.58 12.14 -5.50
CA SER A 3 3.29 12.97 -4.51
C SER A 3 3.68 14.35 -5.06
N GLU A 4 4.33 14.41 -6.21
CA GLU A 4 4.76 15.66 -6.84
C GLU A 4 3.59 16.52 -7.32
N ARG A 5 2.52 15.89 -7.82
CA ARG A 5 1.34 16.61 -8.35
C ARG A 5 0.52 17.26 -7.26
N PHE A 6 0.47 16.63 -6.09
CA PHE A 6 -0.27 17.12 -4.93
C PHE A 6 0.61 17.81 -3.88
N GLY A 7 1.93 17.84 -4.08
CA GLY A 7 2.88 18.47 -3.15
C GLY A 7 2.96 17.76 -1.80
N VAL A 8 2.66 16.46 -1.74
CA VAL A 8 2.68 15.66 -0.50
C VAL A 8 3.83 14.66 -0.52
N PRO A 9 4.43 14.32 0.64
CA PRO A 9 5.42 13.25 0.74
C PRO A 9 4.87 11.91 0.22
N ALA A 10 5.72 11.09 -0.39
CA ALA A 10 5.32 9.75 -0.83
C ALA A 10 4.75 8.91 0.35
N ALA A 11 5.34 9.05 1.53
CA ALA A 11 4.89 8.37 2.75
C ALA A 11 3.50 8.80 3.26
N GLU A 12 2.89 9.84 2.69
CA GLU A 12 1.51 10.28 2.97
C GLU A 12 0.53 9.83 1.88
N VAL A 13 1.01 9.14 0.83
CA VAL A 13 0.18 8.60 -0.23
C VAL A 13 -0.11 7.13 0.06
N ALA A 14 -1.40 6.81 0.26
CA ALA A 14 -1.87 5.43 0.33
C ALA A 14 -2.04 4.84 -1.08
N PHE A 15 -1.44 3.68 -1.32
CA PHE A 15 -1.46 2.96 -2.59
C PHE A 15 -2.06 1.57 -2.41
N PHE A 16 -3.06 1.24 -3.22
CA PHE A 16 -3.77 -0.03 -3.18
C PHE A 16 -3.57 -0.79 -4.49
N SER A 17 -3.15 -2.04 -4.42
CA SER A 17 -3.12 -2.93 -5.59
C SER A 17 -3.35 -4.38 -5.20
N SER A 18 -4.04 -5.13 -6.05
CA SER A 18 -4.11 -6.59 -5.96
C SER A 18 -3.00 -7.30 -6.72
N ASN A 19 -2.20 -6.55 -7.50
CA ASN A 19 -1.06 -7.09 -8.22
C ASN A 19 0.20 -6.96 -7.34
N PRO A 20 0.87 -8.08 -6.99
CA PRO A 20 2.02 -8.05 -6.09
C PRO A 20 3.23 -7.29 -6.69
N TRP A 21 3.39 -7.28 -8.02
CA TRP A 21 4.46 -6.53 -8.67
C TRP A 21 4.28 -5.01 -8.51
N ASP A 22 3.04 -4.51 -8.67
CA ASP A 22 2.73 -3.08 -8.46
C ASP A 22 2.91 -2.68 -6.99
N ALA A 23 2.47 -3.53 -6.05
CA ALA A 23 2.64 -3.30 -4.62
C ALA A 23 4.12 -3.20 -4.23
N PHE A 24 4.95 -4.09 -4.77
CA PHE A 24 6.40 -4.06 -4.55
C PHE A 24 7.04 -2.77 -5.12
N GLY A 25 6.65 -2.37 -6.32
CA GLY A 25 7.11 -1.12 -6.94
C GLY A 25 6.73 0.12 -6.13
N ALA A 26 5.46 0.21 -5.70
CA ALA A 26 4.96 1.31 -4.88
C ALA A 26 5.65 1.40 -3.52
N ARG A 27 5.96 0.25 -2.90
CA ARG A 27 6.70 0.18 -1.64
C ARG A 27 8.12 0.71 -1.84
N SER A 28 8.78 0.27 -2.90
CA SER A 28 10.15 0.70 -3.24
C SER A 28 10.22 2.20 -3.52
N PHE A 29 9.13 2.79 -4.01
CA PHE A 29 9.00 4.24 -4.20
C PHE A 29 8.76 5.02 -2.89
N GLY A 30 8.29 4.36 -1.83
CA GLY A 30 8.04 4.96 -0.51
C GLY A 30 6.58 5.36 -0.25
N PHE A 31 5.63 4.81 -1.00
CA PHE A 31 4.20 4.94 -0.66
C PHE A 31 3.82 4.09 0.56
N GLN A 32 2.73 4.45 1.24
CA GLN A 32 2.05 3.52 2.15
C GLN A 32 1.29 2.50 1.32
N VAL A 33 1.75 1.25 1.32
CA VAL A 33 1.19 0.22 0.44
C VAL A 33 0.27 -0.72 1.18
N PHE A 34 -0.88 -0.97 0.55
CA PHE A 34 -1.83 -1.99 0.93
C PHE A 34 -1.98 -3.00 -0.22
N TRP A 35 -1.49 -4.22 0.00
CA TRP A 35 -1.62 -5.31 -0.98
C TRP A 35 -2.95 -6.03 -0.78
N VAL A 36 -3.85 -5.90 -1.74
CA VAL A 36 -5.21 -6.46 -1.67
C VAL A 36 -5.24 -7.88 -2.24
N ASN A 37 -5.04 -8.87 -1.38
CA ASN A 37 -4.91 -10.28 -1.76
C ASN A 37 -6.17 -11.09 -1.43
N ARG A 38 -7.22 -10.94 -2.27
CA ARG A 38 -8.51 -11.65 -2.10
C ARG A 38 -8.39 -13.17 -2.23
N THR A 39 -7.48 -13.63 -3.08
CA THR A 39 -7.37 -15.03 -3.50
C THR A 39 -6.24 -15.77 -2.80
N GLY A 40 -5.50 -15.13 -1.88
CA GLY A 40 -4.42 -15.77 -1.14
C GLY A 40 -3.22 -16.12 -2.02
N GLN A 41 -2.86 -15.24 -2.96
CA GLN A 41 -1.66 -15.36 -3.78
C GLN A 41 -0.39 -15.57 -2.92
N PRO A 42 0.59 -16.33 -3.44
CA PRO A 42 1.86 -16.52 -2.77
C PRO A 42 2.63 -15.20 -2.66
N ASP A 43 3.53 -15.13 -1.68
CA ASP A 43 4.38 -13.96 -1.49
C ASP A 43 5.66 -14.08 -2.32
N GLU A 44 5.61 -13.58 -3.56
CA GLU A 44 6.72 -13.67 -4.50
C GLU A 44 7.77 -12.55 -4.32
N TYR A 45 7.42 -11.45 -3.66
CA TYR A 45 8.26 -10.25 -3.55
C TYR A 45 8.59 -9.85 -2.09
N GLY A 46 8.31 -10.73 -1.13
CA GLY A 46 8.51 -10.44 0.30
C GLY A 46 7.60 -9.32 0.80
N LEU A 47 6.37 -9.23 0.27
CA LEU A 47 5.36 -8.26 0.67
C LEU A 47 4.83 -8.55 2.08
N ARG A 48 4.76 -9.82 2.49
CA ARG A 48 4.25 -10.16 3.83
C ARG A 48 5.19 -9.64 4.90
N GLY A 49 4.64 -8.86 5.82
CA GLY A 49 5.41 -8.19 6.87
C GLY A 49 6.19 -6.95 6.41
N SER A 50 6.19 -6.63 5.10
CA SER A 50 6.80 -5.41 4.58
C SER A 50 5.79 -4.38 4.09
N VAL A 51 4.56 -4.80 3.81
CA VAL A 51 3.38 -3.95 3.55
C VAL A 51 2.16 -4.52 4.27
N THR A 52 1.08 -3.76 4.33
CA THR A 52 -0.19 -4.24 4.88
C THR A 52 -0.90 -5.12 3.85
N GLU A 53 -1.07 -6.42 4.13
CA GLU A 53 -1.89 -7.31 3.30
C GLU A 53 -3.36 -7.19 3.75
N LEU A 54 -4.25 -6.82 2.84
CA LEU A 54 -5.69 -6.75 3.06
C LEU A 54 -6.37 -7.85 2.26
N ARG A 55 -7.34 -8.54 2.86
CA ARG A 55 -8.14 -9.51 2.11
C ARG A 55 -9.16 -8.81 1.22
N ASP A 56 -9.72 -7.68 1.67
CA ASP A 56 -10.62 -6.85 0.89
C ASP A 56 -10.53 -5.36 1.28
N LEU A 57 -10.99 -4.46 0.41
CA LEU A 57 -11.02 -3.01 0.67
C LEU A 57 -12.02 -2.61 1.77
N ARG A 58 -12.95 -3.48 2.15
CA ARG A 58 -13.80 -3.25 3.33
C ARG A 58 -13.02 -3.38 4.63
N ASP A 59 -11.86 -4.03 4.61
CA ASP A 59 -11.00 -4.24 5.77
C ASP A 59 -10.04 -3.05 6.01
N LEU A 60 -10.30 -1.91 5.37
CA LEU A 60 -9.51 -0.71 5.57
C LEU A 60 -9.56 -0.30 7.05
N PRO A 61 -8.39 -0.17 7.72
CA PRO A 61 -8.37 0.39 9.05
C PRO A 61 -8.87 1.83 8.95
N LEU A 62 -9.95 2.14 9.67
CA LEU A 62 -10.56 3.49 9.68
C LEU A 62 -9.58 4.58 10.17
N GLU A 63 -8.44 4.19 10.74
CA GLU A 63 -7.41 5.09 11.30
C GLU A 63 -6.07 5.11 10.52
N SER A 64 -5.92 4.43 9.38
CA SER A 64 -4.60 4.33 8.73
C SER A 64 -4.13 5.57 7.95
N ALA A 65 -4.91 6.66 7.94
CA ALA A 65 -4.41 7.96 7.50
C ALA A 65 -3.93 8.72 8.74
N GLY A 66 -2.70 8.46 9.16
CA GLY A 66 -2.01 9.27 10.15
C GLY A 66 -1.79 10.70 9.62
N VAL A 67 -2.82 11.53 9.68
CA VAL A 67 -2.65 12.98 9.77
C VAL A 67 -2.06 13.20 11.16
N GLY A 68 -0.76 13.45 11.19
CA GLY A 68 -0.03 13.79 12.40
C GLY A 68 -0.73 14.95 13.13
N SER A 69 -0.75 14.84 14.46
CA SER A 69 -0.89 16.00 15.35
C SER A 69 0.28 16.95 15.19
#